data_AF-A0A6G2Q9Z8-F1
#
_entry.id   AF-A0A6G2Q9Z8-F1
#
_cell.length_a   1.000
_cell.length_b   1.000
_cell.length_c   1.000
_cell.angle_alpha   90.00
_cell.angle_beta   90.00
_cell.angle_gamma   90.00
#
_symmetry.space_group_name_H-M   'P 1'
#
loop_
_entity.id
_entity.type
_entity.pdbx_description
1 polymer ?
#
loop_
_entity_poly.entity_id
_entity_poly.type
_entity_poly.pdbx_seq_one_letter_code
_entity_poly.pdbx_strand_id
1 'polypeptide(L)' 'MAVKSADARLEERWRDILAVHARTMCEIDRALHAYGLGASDFEVLDILAAESPREGDHCRVQNLVGRVHLSQSALSRLIG' A
#
# COMPACT_ATOMS: atom_id res chain seq x y z
N MET A 1 -20.89 29.91 -13.04
CA MET A 1 -21.59 29.06 -12.05
C MET A 1 -21.34 27.56 -12.28
N ALA A 2 -21.29 27.05 -13.53
CA ALA A 2 -21.11 25.60 -13.79
C ALA A 2 -19.72 25.03 -13.40
N VAL A 3 -18.63 25.80 -13.54
CA VAL A 3 -17.26 25.32 -13.22
C VAL A 3 -17.07 25.02 -11.73
N LYS A 4 -17.61 25.86 -10.83
CA LYS A 4 -17.52 25.64 -9.37
C LYS A 4 -18.24 24.37 -8.91
N SER A 5 -19.30 23.97 -9.62
CA SER A 5 -20.02 22.72 -9.33
C SER A 5 -19.26 21.49 -9.80
N ALA A 6 -18.54 21.59 -10.93
CA ALA A 6 -17.67 20.53 -11.41
C ALA A 6 -16.47 20.33 -10.46
N ASP A 7 -15.86 21.43 -9.99
CA ASP A 7 -14.76 21.40 -9.03
C ASP A 7 -15.22 20.84 -7.66
N ALA A 8 -16.36 21.29 -7.14
CA ALA A 8 -16.94 20.74 -5.91
C ALA A 8 -17.21 19.23 -6.01
N ARG A 9 -17.63 18.74 -7.19
CA ARG A 9 -17.84 17.31 -7.45
C ARG A 9 -16.52 16.54 -7.56
N LEU A 10 -15.44 17.17 -8.03
CA LEU A 10 -14.11 16.57 -8.03
C LEU A 10 -13.54 16.49 -6.62
N GLU A 11 -13.71 17.53 -5.81
CA GLU A 11 -13.32 17.52 -4.40
C GLU A 11 -14.05 16.45 -3.60
N GLU A 12 -15.36 16.31 -3.81
CA GLU A 12 -16.18 15.29 -3.14
C GLU A 12 -15.71 13.88 -3.52
N ARG A 13 -15.50 13.62 -4.82
CA ARG A 13 -14.94 12.34 -5.29
C ARG A 13 -13.56 12.06 -4.73
N TRP A 14 -12.70 13.08 -4.65
CA TRP A 14 -11.37 12.95 -4.06
C TRP A 14 -11.46 12.57 -2.57
N ARG A 15 -12.35 13.22 -1.82
CA ARG A 15 -12.60 12.89 -0.40
C ARG A 15 -13.15 11.46 -0.25
N ASP A 16 -14.04 11.03 -1.13
CA ASP A 16 -14.57 9.66 -1.12
C ASP A 16 -13.47 8.62 -1.38
N ILE A 17 -12.59 8.87 -2.36
CA ILE A 17 -11.44 8.00 -2.64
C ILE A 17 -10.54 7.91 -1.40
N LEU A 18 -10.22 9.05 -0.77
CA LEU A 18 -9.42 9.07 0.45
C LEU A 18 -10.09 8.33 1.61
N ALA A 19 -11.41 8.47 1.77
CA ALA A 19 -12.17 7.79 2.81
C ALA A 19 -12.17 6.28 2.63
N VAL A 20 -12.39 5.81 1.39
CA VAL A 20 -12.31 4.38 1.04
C VAL A 20 -10.89 3.87 1.27
N HIS A 21 -9.87 4.60 0.82
CA HIS A 21 -8.47 4.23 1.03
C HIS A 21 -8.13 4.10 2.51
N ALA A 22 -8.46 5.11 3.33
CA ALA A 22 -8.20 5.09 4.77
C ALA A 22 -8.90 3.91 5.46
N ARG A 23 -10.17 3.67 5.12
CA ARG A 23 -10.92 2.53 5.68
C ARG A 23 -10.27 1.19 5.31
N THR A 24 -9.92 1.01 4.05
CA THR A 24 -9.27 -0.22 3.58
C THR A 24 -7.93 -0.44 4.29
N MET A 25 -7.11 0.60 4.42
CA MET A 25 -5.82 0.51 5.13
C MET A 25 -6.00 0.16 6.61
N CYS A 26 -7.00 0.74 7.29
CA CYS A 26 -7.29 0.40 8.68
C CYS A 26 -7.74 -1.07 8.87
N GLU A 27 -8.53 -1.60 7.95
CA GLU A 27 -8.96 -3.01 8.03
C GLU A 27 -7.81 -3.97 7.71
N ILE A 28 -6.93 -3.62 6.74
CA ILE A 28 -5.69 -4.38 6.48
C ILE A 28 -4.81 -4.40 7.73
N ASP A 29 -4.53 -3.23 8.32
CA ASP A 29 -3.70 -3.11 9.51
C ASP A 29 -4.28 -3.93 10.67
N ARG A 30 -5.60 -3.87 10.89
CA ARG A 30 -6.28 -4.68 11.92
C ARG A 30 -6.15 -6.18 11.66
N ALA A 31 -6.33 -6.63 10.42
CA ALA A 31 -6.22 -8.05 10.07
C ALA A 31 -4.79 -8.57 10.23
N LEU A 32 -3.80 -7.74 9.92
CA LEU A 32 -2.38 -8.08 9.96
C LEU A 32 -1.74 -7.89 11.34
N HIS A 33 -2.39 -7.13 12.23
CA HIS A 33 -1.90 -6.86 13.58
C HIS A 33 -1.60 -8.14 14.37
N ALA A 34 -2.39 -9.20 14.19
CA ALA A 34 -2.18 -10.50 14.83
C ALA A 34 -0.84 -11.17 14.44
N TYR A 35 -0.29 -10.79 13.29
CA TYR A 35 0.99 -11.27 12.77
C TYR A 35 2.14 -10.29 13.03
N GLY A 36 1.90 -9.18 13.73
CA GLY A 36 2.88 -8.11 13.95
C GLY A 36 3.20 -7.30 12.68
N LEU A 37 2.36 -7.44 11.65
CA LEU A 37 2.52 -6.77 10.35
C LEU A 37 1.55 -5.60 10.24
N GLY A 38 1.96 -4.54 9.54
CA GLY A 38 1.14 -3.39 9.22
C GLY A 38 0.78 -3.30 7.74
N ALA A 39 -0.04 -2.31 7.39
CA ALA A 39 -0.47 -2.12 6.00
C ALA A 39 0.69 -1.82 5.02
N SER A 40 1.80 -1.22 5.48
CA SER A 40 3.01 -1.06 4.66
C SER A 40 3.70 -2.39 4.35
N ASP A 41 3.63 -3.35 5.27
CA ASP A 41 4.20 -4.68 5.07
C ASP A 41 3.34 -5.49 4.09
N PHE A 42 2.02 -5.26 4.10
CA PHE A 42 1.09 -5.81 3.12
C PHE A 42 1.46 -5.40 1.69
N GLU A 43 1.74 -4.12 1.42
CA GLU A 43 2.11 -3.65 0.08
C GLU A 43 3.36 -4.35 -0.45
N VAL A 44 4.34 -4.59 0.42
CA VAL A 44 5.53 -5.38 0.09
C VAL A 44 5.16 -6.81 -0.26
N LEU A 45 4.39 -7.47 0.61
CA LEU A 45 3.98 -8.86 0.41
C LEU A 45 3.12 -9.02 -0.85
N ASP A 46 2.25 -8.08 -1.16
CA ASP A 46 1.41 -8.09 -2.36
C ASP A 46 2.27 -8.03 -3.63
N ILE A 47 3.28 -7.16 -3.65
CA ILE A 47 4.22 -7.08 -4.79
C ILE A 47 5.09 -8.34 -4.87
N LEU A 48 5.61 -8.84 -3.75
CA LEU A 48 6.39 -10.09 -3.73
C LEU A 48 5.55 -11.28 -4.23
N ALA A 49 4.29 -11.35 -3.84
CA ALA A 49 3.35 -12.38 -4.29
C ALA A 49 3.03 -12.24 -5.79
N ALA A 50 2.78 -11.02 -6.25
CA ALA A 50 2.51 -10.71 -7.66
C ALA A 50 3.73 -10.96 -8.57
N GLU A 51 4.95 -10.76 -8.06
CA GLU A 51 6.20 -11.01 -8.78
C GLU A 51 6.63 -12.50 -8.78
N SER A 52 5.82 -13.41 -8.20
CA SER A 52 6.03 -14.87 -8.09
C SER A 52 7.19 -15.39 -8.95
N PRO A 53 8.40 -15.49 -8.38
CA PRO A 53 9.56 -15.90 -9.14
C PRO A 53 9.41 -17.35 -9.57
N ARG A 54 9.87 -17.68 -10.77
CA ARG A 54 10.08 -19.07 -11.18
C ARG A 54 10.94 -19.77 -10.13
N GLU A 55 10.62 -21.01 -9.81
CA GLU A 55 11.27 -21.83 -8.79
C GLU A 55 12.80 -21.69 -8.86
N GLY A 56 13.38 -20.98 -7.87
CA GLY A 56 14.81 -20.66 -7.81
C GLY A 56 15.20 -19.18 -7.90
N ASP A 57 14.30 -18.26 -8.26
CA ASP A 57 14.59 -16.82 -8.22
C ASP A 57 14.30 -16.26 -6.83
N HIS A 58 15.34 -15.73 -6.17
CA HIS A 58 15.15 -14.96 -4.95
C HIS A 58 14.65 -13.56 -5.34
N CYS A 59 13.36 -13.28 -5.11
CA CYS A 59 12.85 -11.93 -5.23
C CYS A 59 13.60 -11.03 -4.23
N ARG A 60 14.60 -10.30 -4.72
CA ARG A 60 15.41 -9.42 -3.89
C ARG A 60 14.56 -8.23 -3.50
N VAL A 61 14.32 -8.08 -2.21
CA VAL A 61 13.62 -6.93 -1.60
C VAL A 61 14.20 -5.57 -2.05
N GLN A 62 15.45 -5.55 -2.50
CA GLN A 62 16.12 -4.39 -3.12
C GLN A 62 15.41 -3.88 -4.40
N ASN A 63 14.71 -4.74 -5.14
CA ASN A 63 13.95 -4.36 -6.33
C ASN A 63 12.62 -3.65 -5.99
N LEU A 64 12.10 -3.83 -4.78
CA LEU A 64 10.84 -3.20 -4.32
C LEU A 64 11.01 -1.75 -3.89
N VAL A 65 12.23 -1.33 -3.51
CA VAL A 65 12.52 0.01 -2.99
C VAL A 65 12.16 1.13 -3.99
N GLY A 66 12.11 0.81 -5.29
CA GLY A 66 11.67 1.74 -6.34
C GLY A 66 10.18 1.66 -6.70
N ARG A 67 9.46 0.61 -6.25
CA ARG A 67 8.05 0.36 -6.60
C ARG A 67 7.08 0.73 -5.47
N VAL A 68 7.55 0.75 -4.22
CA VAL A 68 6.75 1.11 -3.05
C VAL A 68 7.34 2.36 -2.41
N HIS A 69 6.50 3.32 -2.05
CA HIS A 69 6.91 4.52 -1.31
C HIS A 69 7.19 4.20 0.17
N LEU A 70 8.06 3.22 0.44
CA LEU A 70 8.44 2.82 1.79
C LEU A 70 9.61 3.64 2.29
N SER A 71 9.56 4.01 3.56
CA SER A 71 10.75 4.48 4.26
C SER A 71 11.70 3.30 4.49
N GLN A 72 13.00 3.57 4.48
CA GLN A 72 14.06 2.59 4.75
C GLN A 72 13.85 1.83 6.08
N SER A 73 13.20 2.44 7.08
CA SER A 73 12.87 1.81 8.37
C SER A 73 11.73 0.79 8.29
N ALA A 74 10.76 0.96 7.40
CA ALA A 74 9.74 -0.05 7.14
C ALA A 74 10.35 -1.29 6.49
N LEU A 75 11.21 -1.08 5.49
CA LEU A 75 11.91 -2.16 4.79
C LEU A 75 12.77 -3.01 5.73
N SER A 76 13.53 -2.37 6.62
CA SER A 76 14.42 -3.08 7.54
C SER A 76 13.68 -3.95 8.56
N ARG A 77 12.45 -3.59 8.95
CA ARG A 77 11.62 -4.41 9.85
C ARG A 77 11.08 -5.67 9.19
N LEU A 78 10.95 -5.67 7.87
CA LEU A 78 10.39 -6.78 7.11
C LEU A 78 11.43 -7.83 6.73
N ILE A 79 12.71 -7.45 6.67
CA ILE A 79 13.84 -8.33 6.34
C ILE A 79 14.52 -8.91 7.60
N GLY A 80 14.51 -8.17 8.72
CA GLY A 80 15.16 -8.56 9.98
C GLY A 80 14.32 -9.51 10.80
#